data_AF-A0AAU8DCM5-F1
#
_entry.id   AF-A0AAU8DCM5-F1
#
_cell.length_a   1.000
_cell.length_b   1.000
_cell.length_c   1.000
_cell.angle_alpha   90.00
_cell.angle_beta   90.00
_cell.angle_gamma   90.00
#
_symmetry.space_group_name_H-M   'P 1'
#
loop_
_entity.id
_entity.type
_entity.pdbx_description
1 polymer ?
#
loop_
_entity_poly.entity_id
_entity_poly.type
_entity_poly.pdbx_seq_one_letter_code
_entity_poly.pdbx_strand_id
1 'polypeptide(L)'
;MPAASEFQTLQDLIDHAKANPGLVTFSGSGSNTSNHLAQQRFDEMTGVTTTYVPFSGTGPAVTAILGSQTMAGFNYVTSGVNNSEGMRMLAVASEERVKAFPDVPTFKEIGIDLVGGAYRGVAVPKSTPEEIRVKLSEIISQINADPEFVKQMEGAGFVLTDIAYEDMPTADQASLRHGNPQLPAG
;
A
#
# COMPACT_ATOMS: atom_id res chain seq x y z
N MET A 1 7.37 -9.51 5.62
CA MET A 1 7.96 -10.27 6.75
C MET A 1 9.32 -10.81 6.32
N PRO A 2 10.31 -11.06 7.21
CA PRO A 2 11.55 -11.71 6.79
C PRO A 2 11.25 -13.09 6.17
N ALA A 3 11.93 -13.45 5.09
CA ALA A 3 11.74 -14.76 4.44
C ALA A 3 12.11 -15.93 5.37
N ALA A 4 13.05 -15.73 6.30
CA ALA A 4 13.44 -16.73 7.29
C ALA A 4 12.49 -16.84 8.49
N SER A 5 11.39 -16.08 8.54
CA SER A 5 10.43 -16.16 9.65
C SER A 5 9.77 -17.54 9.74
N GLU A 6 9.51 -17.99 10.97
CA GLU A 6 8.79 -19.22 11.29
C GLU A 6 7.32 -19.13 10.89
N PHE A 7 6.72 -17.94 10.93
CA PHE A 7 5.38 -17.68 10.40
C PHE A 7 5.42 -17.76 8.87
N GLN A 8 4.46 -18.44 8.26
CA GLN A 8 4.40 -18.63 6.82
C GLN A 8 3.22 -17.88 6.19
N THR A 9 2.14 -17.70 6.95
CA THR A 9 0.90 -17.11 6.47
C THR A 9 0.51 -15.89 7.29
N LEU A 10 -0.39 -15.06 6.73
CA LEU A 10 -1.00 -13.97 7.51
C LEU A 10 -1.84 -14.50 8.67
N GLN A 11 -2.47 -15.68 8.52
CA GLN A 11 -3.23 -16.31 9.59
C GLN A 11 -2.33 -16.63 10.78
N ASP A 12 -1.11 -17.11 10.55
CA ASP A 12 -0.17 -17.41 11.64
C ASP A 12 0.17 -16.13 12.44
N LEU A 13 0.32 -14.99 11.77
CA LEU A 13 0.53 -13.69 12.43
C LEU A 13 -0.72 -13.22 13.20
N ILE A 14 -1.92 -13.40 12.64
CA ILE A 14 -3.18 -13.03 13.30
C ILE A 14 -3.37 -13.86 14.56
N ASP A 15 -3.17 -15.18 14.48
CA ASP A 15 -3.31 -16.09 15.62
C ASP A 15 -2.28 -15.76 16.71
N HIS A 16 -1.04 -15.47 16.32
CA HIS A 16 -0.01 -15.05 17.25
C HIS A 16 -0.34 -13.70 17.92
N ALA A 17 -0.86 -12.72 17.16
CA ALA A 17 -1.27 -11.43 17.68
C ALA A 17 -2.46 -11.52 18.66
N LYS A 18 -3.43 -12.40 18.37
CA LYS A 18 -4.56 -12.68 19.29
C LYS A 18 -4.09 -13.29 20.59
N ALA A 19 -3.18 -14.26 20.52
CA ALA A 19 -2.62 -14.90 21.70
C ALA A 19 -1.68 -13.97 22.49
N ASN A 20 -1.05 -13.00 21.81
CA ASN A 20 -0.03 -12.13 22.39
C ASN A 20 -0.24 -10.65 22.01
N PRO A 21 -1.26 -9.98 22.58
CA PRO A 21 -1.57 -8.59 22.24
C PRO A 21 -0.36 -7.66 22.41
N GLY A 22 -0.04 -6.91 21.35
CA GLY A 22 1.06 -5.93 21.31
C GLY A 22 2.44 -6.51 20.96
N LEU A 23 2.62 -7.84 20.90
CA LEU A 23 3.93 -8.43 20.57
C LEU A 23 4.25 -8.45 19.08
N VAL A 24 3.23 -8.59 18.22
CA VAL A 24 3.45 -8.49 16.76
C VAL A 24 3.81 -7.06 16.41
N THR A 25 4.98 -6.89 15.81
CA THR A 25 5.50 -5.58 15.40
C THR A 25 5.44 -5.40 13.89
N PHE A 26 4.92 -4.25 13.45
CA PHE A 26 4.88 -3.85 12.05
C PHE A 26 5.76 -2.61 11.82
N SER A 27 6.75 -2.68 10.94
CA SER A 27 7.47 -1.50 10.44
C SER A 27 6.65 -0.73 9.39
N GLY A 28 6.89 0.57 9.26
CA GLY A 28 6.39 1.38 8.14
C GLY A 28 7.11 2.73 7.99
N SER A 29 6.78 3.49 6.95
CA SER A 29 7.54 4.69 6.52
C SER A 29 7.32 5.97 7.36
N GLY A 30 6.83 5.82 8.59
CA GLY A 30 6.65 6.91 9.55
C GLY A 30 5.27 6.93 10.17
N SER A 31 5.09 7.79 11.18
CA SER A 31 3.79 8.01 11.83
C SER A 31 2.82 8.74 10.90
N ASN A 32 1.55 8.38 10.98
CA ASN A 32 0.43 8.97 10.20
C ASN A 32 0.58 8.84 8.67
N THR A 33 1.40 7.91 8.21
CA THR A 33 1.53 7.54 6.79
C THR A 33 0.47 6.50 6.40
N SER A 34 0.34 6.22 5.10
CA SER A 34 -0.50 5.12 4.61
C SER A 34 -0.18 3.77 5.26
N ASN A 35 1.09 3.51 5.62
CA ASN A 35 1.47 2.27 6.30
C ASN A 35 0.92 2.21 7.74
N HIS A 36 0.95 3.33 8.46
CA HIS A 36 0.40 3.42 9.81
C HIS A 36 -1.13 3.23 9.78
N LEU A 37 -1.81 3.91 8.85
CA LEU A 37 -3.26 3.78 8.68
C LEU A 37 -3.68 2.36 8.27
N ALA A 38 -2.91 1.70 7.40
CA ALA A 38 -3.16 0.31 7.02
C ALA A 38 -3.03 -0.65 8.21
N GLN A 39 -2.03 -0.46 9.07
CA GLN A 39 -1.87 -1.23 10.29
C GLN A 39 -3.05 -1.03 11.25
N GLN A 40 -3.48 0.22 11.47
CA GLN A 40 -4.61 0.51 12.36
C GLN A 40 -5.91 -0.15 11.85
N ARG A 41 -6.17 -0.09 10.54
CA ARG A 41 -7.31 -0.76 9.93
C ARG A 41 -7.23 -2.28 10.03
N PHE A 42 -6.03 -2.84 9.84
CA PHE A 42 -5.82 -4.27 10.02
C PHE A 42 -6.14 -4.72 11.44
N ASP A 43 -5.67 -3.99 12.46
CA ASP A 43 -5.99 -4.27 13.87
C ASP A 43 -7.50 -4.21 14.11
N GLU A 44 -8.17 -3.16 13.62
CA GLU A 44 -9.62 -2.98 13.72
C GLU A 44 -10.40 -4.12 13.07
N MET A 45 -10.07 -4.47 11.82
CA MET A 45 -10.80 -5.47 11.03
C MET A 45 -10.57 -6.90 11.51
N THR A 46 -9.41 -7.19 12.09
CA THR A 46 -9.06 -8.56 12.54
C THR A 46 -9.24 -8.76 14.04
N GLY A 47 -9.54 -7.68 14.78
CA GLY A 47 -9.73 -7.70 16.23
C GLY A 47 -8.45 -8.01 17.00
N VAL A 48 -7.28 -7.68 16.45
CA VAL A 48 -5.99 -7.89 17.09
C VAL A 48 -5.43 -6.58 17.64
N THR A 49 -4.39 -6.68 18.46
CA THR A 49 -3.60 -5.52 18.89
C THR A 49 -2.16 -5.77 18.50
N THR A 50 -1.62 -4.92 17.64
CA THR A 50 -0.22 -4.97 17.21
C THR A 50 0.51 -3.66 17.52
N THR A 51 1.84 -3.68 17.44
CA THR A 51 2.69 -2.51 17.68
C THR A 51 3.25 -1.99 16.37
N TYR A 52 2.94 -0.74 16.03
CA TYR A 52 3.53 -0.07 14.87
C TYR A 52 4.86 0.60 15.23
N VAL A 53 5.91 0.31 14.45
CA VAL A 53 7.25 0.89 14.61
C VAL A 53 7.52 1.83 13.44
N PRO A 54 7.44 3.16 13.65
CA PRO A 54 7.68 4.13 12.58
C PRO A 54 9.17 4.29 12.28
N PHE A 55 9.53 4.26 11.00
CA PHE A 55 10.87 4.58 10.51
C PHE A 55 10.86 5.87 9.68
N SER A 56 12.02 6.45 9.41
CA SER A 56 12.17 7.72 8.66
C SER A 56 11.86 7.62 7.15
N GLY A 57 11.42 6.45 6.68
CA GLY A 57 11.01 6.21 5.30
C GLY A 57 10.97 4.72 4.96
N THR A 58 10.62 4.41 3.71
CA THR A 58 10.50 3.02 3.25
C THR A 58 11.80 2.24 3.33
N GLY A 59 12.93 2.85 2.94
CA GLY A 59 14.24 2.18 2.95
C GLY A 59 14.60 1.62 4.33
N PRO A 60 14.68 2.47 5.39
CA PRO A 60 14.94 1.99 6.74
C PRO A 60 13.89 1.01 7.27
N ALA A 61 12.60 1.16 6.92
CA ALA A 61 11.57 0.20 7.30
C ALA A 61 11.81 -1.19 6.68
N VAL A 62 12.18 -1.26 5.39
CA VAL A 62 12.55 -2.52 4.73
C VAL A 62 13.78 -3.15 5.38
N THR A 63 14.80 -2.36 5.70
CA THR A 63 15.99 -2.85 6.41
C THR A 63 15.64 -3.46 7.78
N ALA A 64 14.70 -2.85 8.50
CA ALA A 64 14.22 -3.38 9.78
C ALA A 64 13.52 -4.75 9.64
N ILE A 65 12.78 -4.97 8.55
CA ILE A 65 12.21 -6.28 8.23
C ILE A 65 13.33 -7.27 7.89
N LEU A 66 14.21 -6.93 6.95
CA LEU A 66 15.29 -7.82 6.52
C LEU A 66 16.21 -8.24 7.68
N GLY A 67 16.50 -7.31 8.59
CA GLY A 67 17.28 -7.54 9.81
C GLY A 67 16.50 -8.17 10.97
N SER A 68 15.24 -8.56 10.77
CA SER A 68 14.36 -9.13 11.80
C SER A 68 14.19 -8.26 13.06
N GLN A 69 14.34 -6.94 12.93
CA GLN A 69 14.08 -5.97 14.01
C GLN A 69 12.58 -5.76 14.24
N THR A 70 11.77 -6.05 13.22
CA THR A 70 10.31 -6.11 13.31
C THR A 70 9.84 -7.44 12.75
N MET A 71 8.75 -7.99 13.30
CA MET A 71 8.19 -9.27 12.84
C MET A 71 7.68 -9.16 11.40
N ALA A 72 7.01 -8.07 11.07
CA ALA A 72 6.49 -7.81 9.73
C ALA A 72 6.47 -6.32 9.42
N GLY A 73 5.87 -5.93 8.30
CA GLY A 73 5.65 -4.53 7.99
C GLY A 73 4.54 -4.33 6.99
N PHE A 74 3.85 -3.20 7.12
CA PHE A 74 3.00 -2.68 6.05
C PHE A 74 3.89 -1.87 5.12
N ASN A 75 4.06 -2.35 3.90
CA ASN A 75 4.98 -1.77 2.91
C ASN A 75 4.36 -1.80 1.51
N TYR A 76 5.10 -1.29 0.52
CA TYR A 76 4.67 -1.24 -0.86
C TYR A 76 5.11 -2.49 -1.63
N VAL A 77 4.32 -2.90 -2.61
CA VAL A 77 4.61 -4.07 -3.46
C VAL A 77 5.98 -3.94 -4.14
N THR A 78 6.38 -2.73 -4.53
CA THR A 78 7.72 -2.41 -5.05
C THR A 78 8.84 -2.84 -4.10
N SER A 79 8.62 -2.78 -2.79
CA SER A 79 9.60 -3.25 -1.80
C SER A 79 9.67 -4.77 -1.76
N GLY A 80 8.53 -5.45 -1.96
CA GLY A 80 8.49 -6.90 -2.16
C GLY A 80 9.25 -7.32 -3.41
N VAL A 81 9.04 -6.64 -4.54
CA VAL A 81 9.75 -6.92 -5.81
C VAL A 81 11.26 -6.78 -5.62
N ASN A 82 11.69 -5.67 -5.02
CA ASN A 82 13.12 -5.36 -4.85
C ASN A 82 13.83 -6.24 -3.81
N ASN A 83 13.10 -6.96 -2.95
CA ASN A 83 13.67 -7.72 -1.84
C ASN A 83 13.05 -9.12 -1.71
N SER A 84 12.63 -9.71 -2.83
CA SER A 84 11.88 -10.98 -2.87
C SER A 84 12.63 -12.17 -2.25
N GLU A 85 13.96 -12.16 -2.29
CA GLU A 85 14.80 -13.18 -1.65
C GLU A 85 14.82 -13.06 -0.11
N GLY A 86 14.73 -11.83 0.40
CA GLY A 86 14.82 -11.54 1.83
C GLY A 86 13.47 -11.35 2.53
N MET A 87 12.39 -11.18 1.76
CA MET A 87 11.06 -10.89 2.28
C MET A 87 9.99 -11.84 1.73
N ARG A 88 9.13 -12.31 2.63
CA ARG A 88 7.86 -12.97 2.29
C ARG A 88 6.73 -11.96 2.28
N MET A 89 6.02 -11.89 1.16
CA MET A 89 4.73 -11.19 1.01
C MET A 89 3.62 -12.09 1.53
N LEU A 90 2.73 -11.55 2.38
CA LEU A 90 1.69 -12.34 3.06
C LEU A 90 0.29 -12.09 2.49
N ALA A 91 -0.01 -10.84 2.16
CA ALA A 91 -1.22 -10.42 1.49
C ALA A 91 -0.96 -9.07 0.80
N VAL A 92 -1.76 -8.75 -0.22
CA VAL A 92 -1.75 -7.45 -0.91
C VAL A 92 -3.06 -6.69 -0.66
N ALA A 93 -2.94 -5.39 -0.37
CA ALA A 93 -4.09 -4.51 -0.10
C ALA A 93 -4.66 -3.92 -1.41
N SER A 94 -4.87 -4.77 -2.42
CA SER A 94 -5.45 -4.40 -3.71
C SER A 94 -6.75 -5.17 -3.96
N GLU A 95 -7.58 -4.66 -4.87
CA GLU A 95 -8.83 -5.32 -5.26
C GLU A 95 -8.57 -6.72 -5.84
N GLU A 96 -7.55 -6.83 -6.68
CA GLU A 96 -7.12 -8.06 -7.32
C GLU A 96 -5.65 -8.36 -6.99
N ARG A 97 -5.22 -9.60 -7.23
CA ARG A 97 -3.81 -9.97 -7.04
C ARG A 97 -2.91 -9.20 -7.99
N VAL A 98 -1.72 -8.84 -7.51
CA VAL A 98 -0.76 -8.10 -8.32
C VAL A 98 0.01 -9.07 -9.22
N LYS A 99 0.16 -8.74 -10.51
CA LYS A 99 0.85 -9.59 -11.50
C LYS A 99 2.25 -10.04 -11.07
N ALA A 100 2.99 -9.20 -10.36
CA ALA A 100 4.32 -9.52 -9.84
C ALA A 100 4.33 -10.61 -8.75
N PHE A 101 3.18 -10.86 -8.12
CA PHE A 101 3.00 -11.82 -7.03
C PHE A 101 1.66 -12.58 -7.18
N PRO A 102 1.50 -13.41 -8.24
CA PRO A 102 0.21 -14.05 -8.55
C PRO A 102 -0.24 -15.05 -7.47
N ASP A 103 0.69 -15.58 -6.68
CA ASP A 103 0.42 -16.55 -5.62
C ASP A 103 0.11 -15.89 -4.27
N VAL A 104 0.32 -14.58 -4.14
CA VAL A 104 0.03 -13.84 -2.90
C VAL A 104 -1.44 -13.41 -2.93
N PRO A 105 -2.25 -13.81 -1.94
CA PRO A 105 -3.67 -13.45 -1.92
C PRO A 105 -3.85 -11.96 -1.64
N THR A 106 -4.99 -11.41 -2.05
CA THR A 106 -5.45 -10.12 -1.52
C THR A 106 -5.96 -10.28 -0.10
N PHE A 107 -6.03 -9.18 0.66
CA PHE A 107 -6.73 -9.21 1.96
C PHE A 107 -8.22 -9.61 1.80
N LYS A 108 -8.87 -9.22 0.69
CA LYS A 108 -10.27 -9.57 0.42
C LYS A 108 -10.48 -11.06 0.23
N GLU A 109 -9.58 -11.74 -0.48
CA GLU A 109 -9.63 -13.19 -0.69
C GLU A 109 -9.57 -14.00 0.61
N ILE A 110 -8.98 -13.43 1.66
CA ILE A 110 -8.86 -14.05 2.99
C ILE A 110 -9.86 -13.45 4.01
N GLY A 111 -10.87 -12.71 3.54
CA GLY A 111 -11.98 -12.24 4.37
C GLY A 111 -11.72 -10.95 5.16
N ILE A 112 -10.69 -10.18 4.81
CA ILE A 112 -10.39 -8.88 5.43
C ILE A 112 -10.64 -7.80 4.38
N ASP A 113 -11.58 -6.88 4.63
CA ASP A 113 -11.94 -5.81 3.69
C ASP A 113 -10.93 -4.65 3.70
N LEU A 114 -9.66 -4.97 3.45
CA LEU A 114 -8.55 -4.03 3.44
C LEU A 114 -8.05 -3.84 2.01
N VAL A 115 -8.53 -2.78 1.37
CA VAL A 115 -7.97 -2.25 0.13
C VAL A 115 -7.36 -0.88 0.43
N GLY A 116 -6.18 -0.63 -0.11
CA GLY A 116 -5.50 0.63 0.07
C GLY A 116 -4.10 0.65 -0.52
N GLY A 117 -3.60 1.85 -0.75
CA GLY A 117 -2.26 2.04 -1.29
C GLY A 117 -1.77 3.45 -1.04
N ALA A 118 -0.57 3.74 -1.53
CA ALA A 118 -0.11 5.11 -1.66
C ALA A 118 -0.20 5.51 -3.12
N TYR A 119 -1.05 6.49 -3.39
CA TYR A 119 -1.15 7.11 -4.70
C TYR A 119 0.04 8.06 -4.93
N ARG A 120 0.36 8.28 -6.20
CA ARG A 120 1.29 9.31 -6.64
C ARG A 120 0.51 10.27 -7.52
N GLY A 121 0.73 11.56 -7.33
CA GLY A 121 0.00 12.59 -8.05
C GLY A 121 0.83 13.85 -8.20
N VAL A 122 0.36 14.72 -9.07
CA VAL A 122 0.96 16.03 -9.35
C VAL A 122 0.02 17.10 -8.80
N ALA A 123 0.59 18.03 -8.04
CA ALA A 123 -0.14 19.19 -7.54
C ALA A 123 0.39 20.46 -8.21
N VAL A 124 -0.51 21.39 -8.49
CA VAL A 124 -0.19 22.72 -9.03
C VAL A 124 -0.70 23.81 -8.10
N PRO A 125 -0.12 25.03 -8.14
CA PRO A 125 -0.65 26.16 -7.40
C PRO A 125 -2.14 26.40 -7.66
N LYS A 126 -2.87 26.87 -6.63
CA LYS A 126 -4.29 27.25 -6.76
C LYS A 126 -4.54 28.30 -7.84
N SER A 127 -3.54 29.12 -8.19
CA SER A 127 -3.62 30.14 -9.24
C SER A 127 -3.40 29.60 -10.66
N THR A 128 -3.03 28.32 -10.84
CA THR A 128 -2.83 27.73 -12.16
C THR A 128 -4.14 27.76 -12.95
N PRO A 129 -4.17 28.30 -14.19
CA PRO A 129 -5.36 28.35 -15.03
C PRO A 129 -5.96 26.97 -15.29
N GLU A 130 -7.29 26.89 -15.40
CA GLU A 130 -8.02 25.63 -15.59
C GLU A 130 -7.55 24.85 -16.82
N GLU A 131 -7.35 25.55 -17.94
CA GLU A 131 -6.83 24.96 -19.18
C GLU A 131 -5.48 24.25 -19.00
N ILE A 132 -4.62 24.76 -18.10
CA ILE A 132 -3.31 24.17 -17.81
C ILE A 132 -3.48 22.92 -16.93
N ARG A 133 -4.45 22.92 -16.00
CA ARG A 133 -4.74 21.76 -15.16
C ARG A 133 -5.25 20.59 -15.98
N VAL A 134 -6.24 20.85 -16.85
CA VAL A 134 -6.79 19.86 -17.78
C VAL A 134 -5.68 19.32 -18.67
N LYS A 135 -4.90 20.21 -19.32
CA LYS A 135 -3.80 19.79 -20.19
C LYS A 135 -2.74 18.95 -19.47
N LEU A 136 -2.38 19.29 -18.22
CA LEU A 136 -1.44 18.49 -17.43
C LEU A 136 -2.01 17.11 -17.09
N SER A 137 -3.29 17.04 -16.74
CA SER A 137 -3.98 15.77 -16.50
C SER A 137 -3.97 14.89 -17.75
N GLU A 138 -4.35 15.44 -18.91
CA GLU A 138 -4.36 14.71 -20.18
C GLU A 138 -2.97 14.14 -20.53
N ILE A 139 -1.90 14.92 -20.31
CA ILE A 139 -0.52 14.46 -20.54
C ILE A 139 -0.18 13.30 -19.59
N ILE A 140 -0.56 13.38 -18.31
CA ILE A 140 -0.31 12.32 -17.34
C ILE A 140 -1.10 11.06 -17.71
N SER A 141 -2.36 11.19 -18.10
CA SER A 141 -3.19 10.07 -18.57
C SER A 141 -2.59 9.41 -19.82
N GLN A 142 -2.05 10.19 -20.76
CA GLN A 142 -1.34 9.66 -21.93
C GLN A 142 -0.09 8.87 -21.54
N ILE A 143 0.69 9.35 -20.57
CA ILE A 143 1.86 8.62 -20.04
C ILE A 143 1.41 7.33 -19.36
N ASN A 144 0.37 7.39 -18.52
CA ASN A 144 -0.17 6.22 -17.81
C ASN A 144 -0.77 5.17 -18.76
N ALA A 145 -1.16 5.56 -19.97
CA ALA A 145 -1.63 4.66 -21.02
C ALA A 145 -0.52 4.15 -21.96
N ASP A 146 0.71 4.68 -21.87
CA ASP A 146 1.81 4.25 -22.72
C ASP A 146 2.20 2.79 -22.40
N PRO A 147 2.20 1.86 -23.38
CA PRO A 147 2.42 0.45 -23.11
C PRO A 147 3.80 0.13 -22.51
N GLU A 148 4.85 0.87 -22.87
CA GLU A 148 6.18 0.65 -22.33
C GLU A 148 6.27 1.15 -20.88
N PHE A 149 5.64 2.29 -20.60
CA PHE A 149 5.49 2.79 -19.23
C PHE A 149 4.71 1.83 -18.35
N VAL A 150 3.54 1.36 -18.82
CA VAL A 150 2.72 0.37 -18.09
C VAL A 150 3.53 -0.88 -17.78
N LYS A 151 4.21 -1.43 -18.79
CA LYS A 151 5.05 -2.63 -18.62
C LYS A 151 6.16 -2.41 -17.60
N GLN A 152 6.84 -1.26 -17.66
CA GLN A 152 7.92 -0.93 -16.73
C GLN A 152 7.40 -0.83 -15.30
N MET A 153 6.28 -0.14 -15.09
CA MET A 153 5.72 0.10 -13.76
C MET A 153 5.10 -1.17 -13.17
N GLU A 154 4.34 -1.95 -13.95
CA GLU A 154 3.82 -3.25 -13.51
C GLU A 154 4.96 -4.21 -13.14
N GLY A 155 6.04 -4.24 -13.94
CA GLY A 155 7.24 -5.02 -13.65
C GLY A 155 7.95 -4.59 -12.37
N ALA A 156 7.87 -3.30 -12.01
CA ALA A 156 8.37 -2.79 -10.73
C ALA A 156 7.39 -3.04 -9.56
N GLY A 157 6.21 -3.63 -9.81
CA GLY A 157 5.21 -3.94 -8.80
C GLY A 157 4.21 -2.82 -8.51
N PHE A 158 4.11 -1.81 -9.38
CA PHE A 158 3.03 -0.83 -9.29
C PHE A 158 1.73 -1.43 -9.83
N VAL A 159 0.61 -1.09 -9.18
CA VAL A 159 -0.73 -1.25 -9.73
C VAL A 159 -1.07 0.07 -10.39
N LEU A 160 -1.25 0.07 -11.71
CA LEU A 160 -1.51 1.29 -12.46
C LEU A 160 -2.98 1.68 -12.28
N THR A 161 -3.17 2.88 -11.77
CA THR A 161 -4.48 3.50 -11.61
C THR A 161 -4.35 4.95 -12.05
N ASP A 162 -5.09 5.32 -13.07
CA ASP A 162 -5.17 6.70 -13.53
C ASP A 162 -6.41 7.37 -12.92
N ILE A 163 -6.21 8.53 -12.30
CA ILE A 163 -7.28 9.37 -11.76
C ILE A 163 -7.11 10.73 -12.41
N ALA A 164 -7.87 10.98 -13.48
CA ALA A 164 -7.83 12.25 -14.17
C ALA A 164 -8.33 13.37 -13.27
N TYR A 165 -7.89 14.60 -13.54
CA TYR A 165 -8.25 15.80 -12.78
C TYR A 165 -9.77 16.00 -12.70
N GLU A 166 -10.50 15.66 -13.76
CA GLU A 166 -11.97 15.70 -13.82
C GLU A 166 -12.66 14.64 -12.94
N ASP A 167 -11.97 13.51 -12.70
CA ASP A 167 -12.44 12.42 -11.85
C ASP A 167 -11.98 12.55 -10.40
N MET A 168 -11.13 13.55 -10.09
CA MET A 168 -10.67 13.77 -8.73
C MET A 168 -11.85 14.19 -7.84
N PRO A 169 -12.07 13.52 -6.70
CA PRO A 169 -13.12 13.91 -5.79
C PRO A 169 -12.89 15.33 -5.30
N THR A 170 -13.91 16.18 -5.42
CA THR A 170 -13.85 17.54 -4.85
C THR A 170 -13.62 17.45 -3.33
N ALA A 171 -12.85 18.39 -2.79
CA ALA A 171 -12.40 18.40 -1.39
C ALA A 171 -13.55 18.36 -0.34
N ASP A 172 -14.80 18.57 -0.76
CA ASP A 172 -15.99 18.51 0.10
C ASP A 172 -16.55 17.10 0.32
N GLN A 173 -15.99 16.07 -0.30
CA GLN A 173 -16.29 14.69 0.06
C GLN A 173 -15.27 14.20 1.08
N ALA A 174 -15.75 13.65 2.20
CA ALA A 174 -14.99 13.22 3.37
C ALA A 174 -13.82 12.21 3.14
N SER A 175 -13.51 11.88 1.89
CA SER A 175 -12.51 10.90 1.45
C SER A 175 -11.06 11.29 1.74
N LEU A 176 -10.73 12.59 1.81
CA LEU A 176 -9.37 13.03 2.18
C LEU A 176 -9.03 12.76 3.66
N ARG A 177 -10.03 12.63 4.54
CA ARG A 177 -9.80 12.35 5.98
C ARG A 177 -9.57 10.87 6.27
N HIS A 178 -9.96 9.99 5.36
CA HIS A 178 -9.89 8.54 5.58
C HIS A 178 -8.81 7.83 4.77
N GLY A 179 -7.95 8.52 4.02
CA GLY A 179 -6.84 7.85 3.30
C GLY A 179 -7.30 6.77 2.31
N ASN A 180 -8.57 6.80 1.91
CA ASN A 180 -9.13 5.96 0.86
C ASN A 180 -10.05 6.86 0.03
N PRO A 181 -9.55 7.48 -1.06
CA PRO A 181 -10.47 7.93 -2.08
C PRO A 181 -11.13 6.66 -2.62
N GLN A 182 -12.39 6.41 -2.23
CA GLN A 182 -13.20 5.46 -2.99
C GLN A 182 -13.16 5.95 -4.43
N LEU A 183 -12.45 5.20 -5.28
CA LEU A 183 -12.46 5.43 -6.71
C LEU A 183 -13.91 5.25 -7.17
N PRO A 184 -14.41 6.11 -8.08
CA PRO A 184 -15.70 5.87 -8.70
C PRO A 184 -15.67 4.49 -9.38
N ALA A 185 -16.70 3.69 -9.14
CA ALA A 185 -16.90 2.43 -9.86
C ALA A 185 -17.17 2.76 -11.33
N GLY A 186 -16.18 2.50 -12.19
CA GLY A 186 -16.32 2.48 -13.65
C GLY A 186 -16.57 1.06 -14.13
#